data_AF-A0A6V8CLH4-F1
#
_entry.id   AF-A0A6V8CLH4-F1
#
_cell.length_a   1.000
_cell.length_b   1.000
_cell.length_c   1.000
_cell.angle_alpha   90.00
_cell.angle_beta   90.00
_cell.angle_gamma   90.00
#
_symmetry.space_group_name_H-M   'P 1'
#
loop_
_entity.id
_entity.type
_entity.pdbx_description
1 polymer ?
#
loop_
_entity_poly.entity_id
_entity_poly.type
_entity_poly.pdbx_seq_one_letter_code
_entity_poly.pdbx_strand_id
1 'polypeptide(L)'
;MELEDTNPWPRRIILVGAGFFIIASIAWLSNADNINQVFDPRESATQQTNGDGIHNIVLEEGCWTITSIGQINNLNVSVFEIEGSSLGKEITESCRTDFEPQSIDDTEFNIIKKVKITQLTNVSIDVSCDVSCDDLVLYFNSDAQFYEDLIQPSFIFMVSFCCLGVIMMPLGGVLMLMNRAKQQPVNLIQPQNDLVHDPSTMNTTDELYKLIRQTVEETQSHGEKQNVPPPFVGQNQDEGINTMVKPKTSEQQAFNQESTSKDSLKPPDDAWKKWDGG
;
A
#
# COMPACT_ATOMS: atom_id res chain seq x y z
N MET A 1 10.02 3.99 45.17
CA MET A 1 9.77 3.42 43.82
C MET A 1 8.33 3.73 43.50
N GLU A 2 8.08 4.97 43.06
CA GLU A 2 6.74 5.40 42.69
C GLU A 2 6.43 4.88 41.27
N LEU A 3 5.16 4.57 41.03
CA LEU A 3 4.70 4.21 39.70
C LEU A 3 4.59 5.49 38.89
N GLU A 4 5.56 5.70 38.00
CA GLU A 4 5.59 6.79 37.06
C GLU A 4 4.28 6.83 36.25
N ASP A 5 3.54 7.93 36.36
CA ASP A 5 2.13 8.05 35.93
C ASP A 5 2.01 8.24 34.40
N THR A 6 2.52 7.22 33.70
CA THR A 6 2.41 7.03 32.26
C THR A 6 0.93 6.93 31.88
N ASN A 7 0.49 7.79 30.95
CA ASN A 7 -0.87 7.73 30.40
C ASN A 7 -1.21 6.28 29.99
N PRO A 8 -2.23 5.63 30.59
CA PRO A 8 -2.49 4.21 30.37
C PRO A 8 -3.21 3.91 29.06
N TRP A 9 -3.74 4.93 28.35
CA TRP A 9 -4.54 4.73 27.14
C TRP A 9 -3.82 4.02 25.99
N PRO A 10 -2.54 4.30 25.64
CA PRO A 10 -1.84 3.58 24.58
C PRO A 10 -1.73 2.07 24.89
N ARG A 11 -1.43 1.72 26.14
CA ARG A 11 -1.36 0.31 26.59
C ARG A 11 -2.73 -0.37 26.52
N ARG A 12 -3.83 0.35 26.85
CA ARG A 12 -5.20 -0.17 26.71
C ARG A 12 -5.56 -0.40 25.24
N ILE A 13 -5.20 0.52 24.34
CA ILE A 13 -5.46 0.40 22.89
C ILE A 13 -4.73 -0.83 22.31
N ILE A 14 -3.46 -1.05 22.66
CA ILE A 14 -2.70 -2.26 22.25
C ILE A 14 -3.40 -3.53 22.74
N LEU A 15 -3.82 -3.59 24.01
CA LEU A 15 -4.49 -4.76 24.58
C LEU A 15 -5.86 -5.04 23.93
N VAL A 16 -6.63 -4.00 23.60
CA VAL A 16 -7.91 -4.14 22.88
C VAL A 16 -7.69 -4.61 21.44
N GLY A 17 -6.72 -4.03 20.72
CA GLY A 17 -6.36 -4.45 19.36
C GLY A 17 -5.87 -5.90 19.31
N ALA A 18 -5.01 -6.30 20.24
CA ALA A 18 -4.58 -7.70 20.39
C ALA A 18 -5.76 -8.64 20.70
N GLY A 19 -6.69 -8.21 21.57
CA GLY A 19 -7.92 -8.96 21.87
C GLY A 19 -8.78 -9.19 20.64
N PHE A 20 -9.06 -8.15 19.85
CA PHE A 20 -9.82 -8.28 18.60
C PHE A 20 -9.11 -9.15 17.56
N PHE A 21 -7.79 -9.02 17.40
CA PHE A 21 -7.02 -9.86 16.48
C PHE A 21 -7.04 -11.35 16.89
N ILE A 22 -6.93 -11.66 18.19
CA ILE A 22 -7.03 -13.04 18.70
C ILE A 22 -8.44 -13.60 18.48
N ILE A 23 -9.49 -12.82 18.77
CA ILE A 23 -10.89 -13.23 18.55
C ILE A 23 -11.15 -13.50 17.07
N ALA A 24 -10.68 -12.62 16.17
CA ALA A 24 -10.79 -12.80 14.72
C ALA A 24 -10.02 -14.03 14.24
N SER A 25 -8.81 -14.27 14.75
CA SER A 25 -7.99 -15.44 14.40
C SER A 25 -8.68 -16.75 14.81
N ILE A 26 -9.28 -16.80 16.01
CA ILE A 26 -10.06 -17.96 16.47
C ILE A 26 -11.30 -18.16 15.61
N ALA A 27 -12.03 -17.08 15.29
CA ALA A 27 -13.22 -17.13 14.46
C ALA A 27 -12.91 -17.58 13.03
N TRP A 28 -11.80 -17.14 12.44
CA TRP A 28 -11.33 -17.59 11.13
C TRP A 28 -11.02 -19.09 11.13
N LEU A 29 -10.23 -19.55 12.10
CA LEU A 29 -9.89 -20.98 12.25
C LEU A 29 -11.12 -21.86 12.52
N SER A 30 -12.14 -21.34 13.23
CA SER A 30 -13.40 -22.08 13.47
C SER A 30 -14.38 -22.05 12.30
N ASN A 31 -14.09 -21.31 11.23
CA ASN A 31 -14.93 -21.19 10.03
C ASN A 31 -14.15 -21.50 8.74
N ALA A 32 -12.96 -22.12 8.83
CA ALA A 32 -12.10 -22.38 7.68
C ALA A 32 -12.83 -23.13 6.56
N ASP A 33 -13.65 -24.13 6.89
CA ASP A 33 -14.43 -24.90 5.93
C ASP A 33 -15.50 -24.05 5.22
N ASN A 34 -16.15 -23.13 5.95
CA ASN A 34 -17.14 -22.19 5.41
C ASN A 34 -16.49 -21.12 4.52
N ILE A 35 -15.26 -20.70 4.87
CA ILE A 35 -14.45 -19.82 4.05
C ILE A 35 -14.05 -20.55 2.76
N ASN A 36 -13.58 -21.80 2.84
CA ASN A 36 -13.23 -22.59 1.67
C ASN A 36 -14.41 -22.76 0.70
N GLN A 37 -15.60 -23.09 1.21
CA GLN A 37 -16.82 -23.24 0.38
C GLN A 37 -17.15 -22.02 -0.49
N VAL A 38 -16.76 -20.80 -0.08
CA VAL A 38 -17.04 -19.56 -0.83
C VAL A 38 -15.99 -19.26 -1.91
N PHE A 39 -14.74 -19.71 -1.73
CA PHE A 39 -13.64 -19.46 -2.68
C PHE A 39 -13.32 -20.65 -3.60
N ASP A 40 -13.71 -21.87 -3.21
CA ASP A 40 -13.46 -23.10 -3.95
C ASP A 40 -14.53 -23.29 -5.04
N PRO A 41 -14.17 -23.27 -6.34
CA PRO A 41 -15.14 -23.41 -7.42
C PRO A 41 -15.93 -24.72 -7.39
N ARG A 42 -15.41 -25.77 -6.75
CA ARG A 42 -16.08 -27.08 -6.68
C ARG A 42 -17.35 -27.02 -5.83
N GLU A 43 -17.37 -26.16 -4.81
CA GLU A 43 -18.47 -25.93 -3.88
C GLU A 43 -19.29 -24.67 -4.24
N SER A 44 -18.63 -23.58 -4.64
CA SER A 44 -19.27 -22.27 -4.93
C SER A 44 -19.86 -22.13 -6.34
N ALA A 45 -19.72 -23.12 -7.23
CA ALA A 45 -20.25 -23.03 -8.58
C ALA A 45 -21.76 -23.26 -8.64
N THR A 46 -22.49 -22.27 -9.16
CA THR A 46 -23.94 -22.33 -9.35
C THR A 46 -24.32 -23.39 -10.40
N GLN A 47 -23.47 -23.60 -11.41
CA GLN A 47 -23.60 -24.63 -12.44
C GLN A 47 -22.23 -25.22 -12.81
N GLN A 48 -22.24 -26.42 -13.40
CA GLN A 48 -21.04 -27.14 -13.84
C GLN A 48 -21.33 -27.83 -15.19
N THR A 49 -20.35 -27.89 -16.09
CA THR A 49 -20.44 -28.64 -17.37
C THR A 49 -19.20 -29.50 -17.59
N ASN A 50 -19.38 -30.70 -18.14
CA ASN A 50 -18.33 -31.72 -18.25
C ASN A 50 -18.11 -32.15 -19.71
N GLY A 51 -16.85 -32.24 -20.14
CA GLY A 51 -16.46 -32.76 -21.45
C GLY A 51 -16.35 -31.71 -22.57
N ASP A 52 -16.38 -32.19 -23.81
CA ASP A 52 -16.26 -31.44 -25.07
C ASP A 52 -17.63 -31.31 -25.76
N GLY A 53 -17.83 -30.21 -26.50
CA GLY A 53 -19.04 -29.93 -27.27
C GLY A 53 -19.96 -28.86 -26.66
N ILE A 54 -21.23 -28.89 -27.07
CA ILE A 54 -22.20 -27.82 -26.82
C ILE A 54 -23.11 -28.14 -25.63
N HIS A 55 -23.01 -27.36 -24.57
CA HIS A 55 -23.82 -27.46 -23.35
C HIS A 55 -24.78 -26.26 -23.22
N ASN A 56 -26.06 -26.51 -23.00
CA ASN A 56 -27.05 -25.45 -22.76
C ASN A 56 -27.33 -25.32 -21.26
N ILE A 57 -27.01 -24.17 -20.67
CA ILE A 57 -27.24 -23.85 -19.26
C ILE A 57 -28.04 -22.54 -19.11
N VAL A 58 -28.59 -22.26 -17.93
CA VAL A 58 -29.38 -21.04 -17.69
C VAL A 58 -28.59 -20.09 -16.82
N LEU A 59 -28.12 -18.96 -17.34
CA LEU A 59 -27.35 -17.98 -16.57
C LEU A 59 -28.22 -16.79 -16.18
N GLU A 60 -28.11 -16.39 -14.92
CA GLU A 60 -28.76 -15.20 -14.38
C GLU A 60 -27.99 -13.93 -14.77
N GLU A 61 -28.64 -12.77 -14.65
CA GLU A 61 -28.01 -11.47 -14.86
C GLU A 61 -26.87 -11.25 -13.85
N GLY A 62 -25.66 -10.95 -14.32
CA GLY A 62 -24.47 -10.85 -13.46
C GLY A 62 -23.15 -11.06 -14.19
N CYS A 63 -22.06 -11.09 -13.42
CA CYS A 63 -20.70 -11.34 -13.90
C CYS A 63 -20.28 -12.77 -13.55
N TRP A 64 -20.06 -13.60 -14.57
CA TRP A 64 -19.75 -15.02 -14.40
C TRP A 64 -18.26 -15.28 -14.66
N THR A 65 -17.61 -15.98 -13.72
CA THR A 65 -16.26 -16.53 -13.91
C THR A 65 -16.38 -18.00 -14.29
N ILE A 66 -15.72 -18.39 -15.39
CA ILE A 66 -15.58 -19.78 -15.83
C ILE A 66 -14.19 -20.27 -15.43
N THR A 67 -14.12 -21.28 -14.57
CA THR A 67 -12.86 -21.88 -14.11
C THR A 67 -12.77 -23.37 -14.44
N SER A 68 -11.55 -23.88 -14.55
CA SER A 68 -11.25 -25.32 -14.67
C SER A 68 -10.13 -25.71 -13.72
N ILE A 69 -10.03 -26.99 -13.39
CA ILE A 69 -8.91 -27.55 -12.61
C ILE A 69 -7.73 -27.82 -13.55
N GLY A 70 -6.55 -27.31 -13.21
CA GLY A 70 -5.31 -27.48 -13.97
C GLY A 70 -5.23 -26.72 -15.31
N GLN A 71 -4.11 -26.90 -16.01
CA GLN A 71 -3.86 -26.29 -17.33
C GLN A 71 -4.20 -27.27 -18.47
N ILE A 72 -5.30 -26.99 -19.18
CA ILE A 72 -5.59 -27.62 -20.47
C ILE A 72 -5.05 -26.74 -21.58
N ASN A 73 -4.02 -27.23 -22.29
CA ASN A 73 -3.48 -26.56 -23.47
C ASN A 73 -4.52 -26.62 -24.61
N ASN A 74 -4.68 -25.50 -25.32
CA ASN A 74 -5.58 -25.34 -26.47
C ASN A 74 -7.08 -25.60 -26.17
N LEU A 75 -7.52 -25.38 -24.92
CA LEU A 75 -8.93 -25.27 -24.59
C LEU A 75 -9.51 -23.94 -25.11
N ASN A 76 -10.52 -24.00 -25.97
CA ASN A 76 -11.36 -22.85 -26.30
C ASN A 76 -12.76 -23.00 -25.71
N VAL A 77 -13.30 -21.92 -25.13
CA VAL A 77 -14.67 -21.87 -24.60
C VAL A 77 -15.36 -20.63 -25.16
N SER A 78 -16.35 -20.83 -26.02
CA SER A 78 -17.22 -19.77 -26.54
C SER A 78 -18.61 -19.87 -25.93
N VAL A 79 -19.24 -18.71 -25.73
CA VAL A 79 -20.44 -18.54 -24.90
C VAL A 79 -21.45 -17.74 -25.71
N PHE A 80 -22.59 -18.32 -26.04
CA PHE A 80 -23.57 -17.78 -26.99
C PHE A 80 -24.94 -17.60 -26.32
N GLU A 81 -25.59 -16.47 -26.55
CA GLU A 81 -26.98 -16.26 -26.15
C GLU A 81 -27.91 -17.12 -27.03
N ILE A 82 -28.91 -17.81 -26.44
CA ILE A 82 -29.85 -18.65 -27.21
C ILE A 82 -31.07 -17.83 -27.59
N GLU A 83 -31.09 -17.34 -28.84
CA GLU A 83 -32.25 -16.68 -29.42
C GLU A 83 -33.29 -17.73 -29.87
N GLY A 84 -34.16 -18.11 -28.93
CA GLY A 84 -35.35 -18.94 -29.15
C GLY A 84 -35.08 -20.42 -29.42
N SER A 85 -34.53 -20.76 -30.57
CA SER A 85 -34.20 -22.15 -30.97
C SER A 85 -32.95 -22.25 -31.84
N SER A 86 -32.14 -21.20 -31.84
CA SER A 86 -30.89 -21.09 -32.57
C SER A 86 -29.81 -20.48 -31.66
N LEU A 87 -28.55 -20.86 -31.93
CA LEU A 87 -27.38 -20.12 -31.45
C LEU A 87 -27.48 -18.68 -31.95
N GLY A 88 -27.53 -17.72 -31.02
CA GLY A 88 -27.49 -16.30 -31.29
C GLY A 88 -26.05 -15.79 -31.34
N LYS A 89 -25.82 -14.61 -30.77
CA LYS A 89 -24.52 -13.94 -30.77
C LYS A 89 -23.58 -14.48 -29.68
N GLU A 90 -22.26 -14.51 -29.95
CA GLU A 90 -21.26 -14.75 -28.89
C GLU A 90 -21.21 -13.57 -27.90
N ILE A 91 -21.23 -13.90 -26.61
CA ILE A 91 -21.06 -13.01 -25.48
C ILE A 91 -19.56 -12.79 -25.26
N THR A 92 -19.04 -11.75 -25.92
CA THR A 92 -17.63 -11.32 -25.81
C THR A 92 -17.41 -10.17 -24.81
N GLU A 93 -18.46 -9.70 -24.13
CA GLU A 93 -18.32 -8.68 -23.08
C GLU A 93 -17.73 -9.32 -21.81
N SER A 94 -16.54 -8.89 -21.42
CA SER A 94 -15.86 -9.37 -20.22
C SER A 94 -16.13 -8.48 -19.02
N CYS A 95 -16.30 -9.10 -17.86
CA CYS A 95 -16.68 -8.46 -16.61
C CYS A 95 -15.49 -8.27 -15.65
N ARG A 96 -15.60 -7.24 -14.80
CA ARG A 96 -14.70 -7.05 -13.66
C ARG A 96 -15.34 -7.63 -12.40
N THR A 97 -15.09 -8.90 -12.14
CA THR A 97 -15.39 -9.55 -10.86
C THR A 97 -14.10 -9.84 -10.11
N ASP A 98 -14.10 -9.52 -8.81
CA ASP A 98 -12.99 -9.72 -7.87
C ASP A 98 -12.93 -11.17 -7.33
N PHE A 99 -13.78 -12.08 -7.85
CA PHE A 99 -13.66 -13.52 -7.58
C PHE A 99 -12.34 -14.06 -8.13
N GLU A 100 -11.57 -14.69 -7.24
CA GLU A 100 -10.31 -15.38 -7.52
C GLU A 100 -10.38 -16.76 -6.82
N PRO A 101 -10.30 -17.87 -7.59
CA PRO A 101 -10.59 -19.20 -7.07
C PRO A 101 -9.45 -19.72 -6.18
N GLN A 102 -9.78 -20.25 -4.99
CA GLN A 102 -8.81 -20.82 -4.06
C GLN A 102 -9.37 -22.05 -3.33
N SER A 103 -8.52 -23.01 -3.00
CA SER A 103 -8.89 -24.18 -2.20
C SER A 103 -7.80 -24.55 -1.20
N ILE A 104 -8.21 -25.03 -0.04
CA ILE A 104 -7.35 -25.56 1.03
C ILE A 104 -6.59 -26.84 0.61
N ASP A 105 -7.05 -27.52 -0.45
CA ASP A 105 -6.41 -28.71 -1.02
C ASP A 105 -5.18 -28.41 -1.91
N ASP A 106 -4.75 -27.13 -2.01
CA ASP A 106 -3.69 -26.66 -2.93
C ASP A 106 -3.98 -27.00 -4.41
N THR A 107 -5.27 -27.07 -4.76
CA THR A 107 -5.75 -27.36 -6.13
C THR A 107 -5.62 -26.10 -7.00
N GLU A 108 -4.81 -26.15 -8.05
CA GLU A 108 -4.69 -25.06 -9.03
C GLU A 108 -5.93 -24.95 -9.91
N PHE A 109 -6.63 -23.82 -9.83
CA PHE A 109 -7.71 -23.45 -10.73
C PHE A 109 -7.25 -22.42 -11.77
N ASN A 110 -7.62 -22.62 -13.02
CA ASN A 110 -7.34 -21.69 -14.12
C ASN A 110 -8.63 -20.95 -14.52
N ILE A 111 -8.55 -19.63 -14.68
CA ILE A 111 -9.68 -18.80 -15.13
C ILE A 111 -9.66 -18.74 -16.65
N ILE A 112 -10.61 -19.42 -17.31
CA ILE A 112 -10.67 -19.51 -18.78
C ILE A 112 -11.31 -18.25 -19.38
N LYS A 113 -12.44 -17.80 -18.81
CA LYS A 113 -13.20 -16.65 -19.30
C LYS A 113 -13.92 -15.97 -18.14
N LYS A 114 -14.05 -14.65 -18.21
CA LYS A 114 -14.95 -13.84 -17.38
C LYS A 114 -15.95 -13.19 -18.34
N VAL A 115 -17.25 -13.49 -18.20
CA VAL A 115 -18.33 -13.07 -19.12
C VAL A 115 -19.44 -12.31 -18.39
N LYS A 116 -20.06 -11.33 -19.06
CA LYS A 116 -21.17 -10.54 -18.51
C LYS A 116 -22.51 -10.94 -19.14
N ILE A 117 -23.47 -11.32 -18.30
CA ILE A 117 -24.84 -11.65 -18.70
C ILE A 117 -25.74 -10.47 -18.32
N THR A 118 -26.43 -9.88 -19.30
CA THR A 118 -27.19 -8.62 -19.13
C THR A 118 -28.68 -8.86 -18.87
N GLN A 119 -29.15 -10.10 -18.97
CA GLN A 119 -30.52 -10.53 -18.69
C GLN A 119 -30.52 -12.05 -18.47
N LEU A 120 -31.38 -12.56 -17.57
CA LEU A 120 -31.50 -14.00 -17.33
C LEU A 120 -31.88 -14.72 -18.63
N THR A 121 -30.99 -15.59 -19.11
CA THR A 121 -31.08 -16.19 -20.45
C THR A 121 -30.57 -17.61 -20.47
N ASN A 122 -31.09 -18.39 -21.43
CA ASN A 122 -30.50 -19.67 -21.78
C ASN A 122 -29.24 -19.37 -22.61
N VAL A 123 -28.11 -19.95 -22.21
CA VAL A 123 -26.79 -19.73 -22.80
C VAL A 123 -26.24 -21.06 -23.28
N SER A 124 -25.74 -21.07 -24.51
CA SER A 124 -25.08 -22.22 -25.13
C SER A 124 -23.58 -22.05 -25.02
N ILE A 125 -22.90 -23.05 -24.49
CA ILE A 125 -21.47 -23.04 -24.22
C ILE A 125 -20.83 -24.07 -25.13
N ASP A 126 -20.05 -23.59 -26.08
CA ASP A 126 -19.29 -24.38 -27.03
C ASP A 126 -17.89 -24.58 -26.43
N VAL A 127 -17.67 -25.77 -25.89
CA VAL A 127 -16.36 -26.24 -25.41
C VAL A 127 -15.70 -26.97 -26.57
N SER A 128 -14.49 -26.54 -26.94
CA SER A 128 -13.75 -27.16 -28.03
C SER A 128 -12.29 -27.36 -27.64
N CYS A 129 -11.83 -28.61 -27.73
CA CYS A 129 -10.45 -29.00 -27.44
C CYS A 129 -9.75 -29.67 -28.64
N ASP A 130 -8.48 -29.32 -28.90
CA ASP A 130 -7.62 -29.98 -29.91
C ASP A 130 -7.30 -31.45 -29.58
N VAL A 131 -7.44 -31.84 -28.31
CA VAL A 131 -7.23 -33.19 -27.75
C VAL A 131 -8.38 -33.51 -26.80
N SER A 132 -8.71 -34.80 -26.59
CA SER A 132 -9.93 -35.14 -25.86
C SER A 132 -9.93 -34.61 -24.42
N CYS A 133 -11.06 -34.01 -24.04
CA CYS A 133 -11.27 -33.30 -22.79
C CYS A 133 -12.19 -34.10 -21.84
N ASP A 134 -12.07 -35.43 -21.85
CA ASP A 134 -12.97 -36.36 -21.14
C ASP A 134 -13.04 -36.09 -19.61
N ASP A 135 -11.93 -35.62 -19.02
CA ASP A 135 -11.82 -35.24 -17.60
C ASP A 135 -12.03 -33.72 -17.32
N LEU A 136 -12.41 -32.92 -18.33
CA LEU A 136 -12.63 -31.47 -18.16
C LEU A 136 -13.96 -31.20 -17.44
N VAL A 137 -13.88 -30.51 -16.31
CA VAL A 137 -15.02 -29.88 -15.62
C VAL A 137 -14.86 -28.36 -15.66
N LEU A 138 -15.88 -27.67 -16.15
CA LEU A 138 -16.01 -26.22 -16.10
C LEU A 138 -16.95 -25.81 -14.97
N TYR A 139 -16.47 -24.93 -14.10
CA TYR A 139 -17.19 -24.40 -12.94
C TYR A 139 -17.64 -22.96 -13.22
N PHE A 140 -18.91 -22.66 -12.96
CA PHE A 140 -19.53 -21.36 -13.24
C PHE A 140 -19.88 -20.64 -11.94
N ASN A 141 -19.08 -19.62 -11.59
CA ASN A 141 -19.21 -18.86 -10.36
C ASN A 141 -19.82 -17.47 -10.65
N SER A 142 -20.95 -17.17 -10.00
CA SER A 142 -21.64 -15.87 -10.08
C SER A 142 -21.04 -14.86 -9.10
N ASP A 143 -20.79 -13.62 -9.54
CA ASP A 143 -20.35 -12.54 -8.65
C ASP A 143 -21.43 -12.15 -7.63
N ALA A 144 -22.70 -12.17 -8.01
CA ALA A 144 -23.82 -11.88 -7.10
C ALA A 144 -23.84 -12.84 -5.90
N GLN A 145 -23.75 -14.15 -6.15
CA GLN A 145 -23.68 -15.17 -5.09
C GLN A 145 -22.46 -14.95 -4.19
N PHE A 146 -21.28 -14.75 -4.79
CA PHE A 146 -20.04 -14.48 -4.06
C PHE A 146 -20.14 -13.24 -3.14
N TYR A 147 -20.78 -12.16 -3.61
CA TYR A 147 -21.00 -10.99 -2.77
C TYR A 147 -22.04 -11.22 -1.66
N GLU A 148 -23.12 -11.97 -1.90
CA GLU A 148 -24.07 -12.34 -0.82
C GLU A 148 -23.37 -13.16 0.28
N ASP A 149 -22.49 -14.09 -0.10
CA ASP A 149 -21.72 -14.90 0.86
C ASP A 149 -20.68 -14.09 1.65
N LEU A 150 -19.97 -13.16 1.01
CA LEU A 150 -19.06 -12.24 1.70
C LEU A 150 -19.79 -11.24 2.63
N ILE A 151 -21.07 -10.94 2.37
CA ILE A 151 -21.91 -10.03 3.16
C ILE A 151 -22.58 -10.77 4.35
N GLN A 152 -22.42 -12.10 4.47
CA GLN A 152 -22.91 -12.84 5.63
C GLN A 152 -22.34 -12.26 6.95
N PRO A 153 -23.13 -12.20 8.05
CA PRO A 153 -22.68 -11.62 9.32
C PRO A 153 -21.42 -12.26 9.93
N SER A 154 -21.17 -13.54 9.61
CA SER A 154 -19.95 -14.29 9.94
C SER A 154 -18.69 -13.64 9.34
N PHE A 155 -18.65 -13.46 8.01
CA PHE A 155 -17.55 -12.83 7.30
C PHE A 155 -17.36 -11.37 7.73
N ILE A 156 -18.45 -10.59 7.81
CA ILE A 156 -18.39 -9.19 8.28
C ILE A 156 -17.77 -9.10 9.67
N PHE A 157 -18.15 -9.98 10.61
CA PHE A 157 -17.57 -10.01 11.96
C PHE A 157 -16.07 -10.35 11.94
N MET A 158 -15.69 -11.42 11.22
CA MET A 158 -14.29 -11.87 11.14
C MET A 158 -13.38 -10.80 10.54
N VAL A 159 -13.75 -10.24 9.39
CA VAL A 159 -12.97 -9.19 8.70
C VAL A 159 -12.92 -7.93 9.54
N SER A 160 -14.04 -7.48 10.13
CA SER A 160 -14.07 -6.27 10.96
C SER A 160 -13.18 -6.39 12.19
N PHE A 161 -13.22 -7.51 12.93
CA PHE A 161 -12.40 -7.68 14.12
C PHE A 161 -10.91 -7.86 13.77
N CYS A 162 -10.59 -8.51 12.65
CA CYS A 162 -9.22 -8.60 12.14
C CYS A 162 -8.67 -7.20 11.82
N CYS A 163 -9.37 -6.44 10.98
CA CYS A 163 -8.95 -5.09 10.57
C CYS A 163 -8.88 -4.12 11.75
N LEU A 164 -9.84 -4.14 12.68
CA LEU A 164 -9.77 -3.32 13.90
C LEU A 164 -8.58 -3.68 14.79
N GLY A 165 -8.24 -4.97 14.91
CA GLY A 165 -7.03 -5.41 15.61
C GLY A 165 -5.75 -4.91 14.95
N VAL A 166 -5.63 -5.09 13.63
CA VAL A 166 -4.49 -4.68 12.80
C VAL A 166 -4.31 -3.16 12.75
N ILE A 167 -5.38 -2.37 12.86
CA ILE A 167 -5.31 -0.90 12.91
C ILE A 167 -5.00 -0.39 14.33
N MET A 168 -5.61 -0.96 15.36
CA MET A 168 -5.43 -0.48 16.75
C MET A 168 -4.05 -0.80 17.33
N MET A 169 -3.46 -1.96 16.98
CA MET A 169 -2.14 -2.35 17.50
C MET A 169 -1.01 -1.36 17.13
N PRO A 170 -0.77 -0.99 15.85
CA PRO A 170 0.27 -0.03 15.50
C PRO A 170 -0.06 1.39 15.99
N LEU A 171 -1.33 1.80 15.99
CA LEU A 171 -1.75 3.11 16.52
C LEU A 171 -1.42 3.24 18.02
N GLY A 172 -1.75 2.22 18.81
CA GLY A 172 -1.38 2.15 20.23
C GLY A 172 0.14 2.09 20.44
N GLY A 173 0.88 1.40 19.56
CA GLY A 173 2.34 1.35 19.57
C GLY A 173 2.99 2.73 19.35
N VAL A 174 2.55 3.47 18.32
CA VAL A 174 3.02 4.84 18.03
C VAL A 174 2.74 5.77 19.21
N LEU A 175 1.52 5.73 19.76
CA LEU A 175 1.16 6.53 20.94
C LEU A 175 2.01 6.18 22.18
N MET A 176 2.38 4.90 22.35
CA MET A 176 3.26 4.48 23.45
C MET A 176 4.70 4.99 23.26
N LEU A 177 5.23 4.99 22.04
CA LEU A 177 6.54 5.57 21.72
C LEU A 177 6.56 7.09 21.98
N MET A 178 5.54 7.81 21.51
CA MET A 178 5.39 9.25 21.73
C MET A 178 5.28 9.62 23.21
N ASN A 179 4.62 8.77 24.03
CA ASN A 179 4.53 8.99 25.46
C ASN A 179 5.88 8.82 26.16
N ARG A 180 6.65 7.77 25.81
CA ARG A 180 8.00 7.54 26.37
C ARG A 180 8.99 8.63 25.95
N ALA A 181 8.89 9.17 24.74
CA ALA A 181 9.74 10.27 24.27
C ALA A 181 9.58 11.56 25.09
N LYS A 182 8.40 11.80 25.70
CA LYS A 182 8.17 12.92 26.62
C LYS A 182 8.67 12.67 28.05
N GLN A 183 9.01 11.43 28.39
CA GLN A 183 9.39 10.99 29.74
C GLN A 183 10.85 10.52 29.84
N GLN A 184 11.70 10.85 28.85
CA GLN A 184 13.13 10.87 29.12
C GLN A 184 13.48 12.18 29.83
N PRO A 185 13.78 12.20 31.15
CA PRO A 185 14.44 13.35 31.72
C PRO A 185 15.77 13.51 31.00
N VAL A 186 15.99 14.69 30.40
CA VAL A 186 17.33 15.06 29.95
C VAL A 186 18.15 15.30 31.21
N ASN A 187 18.79 14.24 31.68
CA ASN A 187 19.83 14.30 32.70
C ASN A 187 21.01 15.09 32.11
N LEU A 188 20.89 16.41 32.17
CA LEU A 188 22.02 17.32 32.09
C LEU A 188 23.00 16.84 33.17
N ILE A 189 24.11 16.24 32.72
CA ILE A 189 25.23 15.93 33.58
C ILE A 189 25.93 17.25 33.92
N GLN A 190 25.27 18.03 34.78
CA GLN A 190 25.93 19.12 35.47
C GLN A 190 27.03 18.47 36.31
N PRO A 191 28.32 18.76 36.06
CA PRO A 191 29.40 18.07 36.74
C PRO A 191 29.31 18.37 38.23
N GLN A 192 29.04 17.31 39.01
CA GLN A 192 28.95 17.40 40.46
C GLN A 192 30.37 17.54 41.04
N ASN A 193 30.90 18.76 40.95
CA ASN A 193 31.99 19.17 41.83
C ASN A 193 31.43 19.21 43.25
N ASP A 194 31.82 18.25 44.08
CA ASP A 194 31.56 18.25 45.52
C ASP A 194 32.39 19.36 46.21
N LEU A 195 31.99 20.62 45.99
CA LEU A 195 32.30 21.71 46.90
C LEU A 195 31.09 21.89 47.82
N VAL A 196 31.26 21.47 49.07
CA VAL A 196 30.39 21.83 50.18
C VAL A 196 30.30 23.35 50.23
N HIS A 197 29.14 23.90 49.85
CA HIS A 197 28.94 25.33 49.75
C HIS A 197 28.65 25.92 51.14
N ASP A 198 29.72 26.18 51.91
CA ASP A 198 29.62 26.97 53.13
C ASP A 198 29.16 28.40 52.78
N PRO A 199 28.04 28.89 53.34
CA PRO A 199 27.46 30.18 52.94
C PRO A 199 28.29 31.41 53.34
N SER A 200 29.45 31.22 53.98
CA SER A 200 30.36 32.32 54.37
C SER A 200 31.24 32.81 53.22
N THR A 201 31.48 32.00 52.17
CA THR A 201 32.46 32.30 51.12
C THR A 201 31.81 32.52 49.75
N MET A 202 31.20 33.69 49.56
CA MET A 202 31.02 34.23 48.21
C MET A 202 32.40 34.41 47.57
N ASN A 203 32.68 33.71 46.46
CA ASN A 203 33.89 33.96 45.66
C ASN A 203 33.95 35.43 45.26
N THR A 204 35.08 36.09 45.53
CA THR A 204 35.25 37.50 45.16
C THR A 204 35.35 37.64 43.64
N THR A 205 35.03 38.84 43.13
CA THR A 205 34.95 39.12 41.69
C THR A 205 36.23 38.75 40.93
N ASP A 206 37.40 38.83 41.60
CA ASP A 206 38.70 38.49 41.04
C ASP A 206 38.86 37.00 40.70
N GLU A 207 38.17 36.09 41.42
CA GLU A 207 38.16 34.67 41.09
C GLU A 207 37.26 34.36 39.89
N LEU A 208 36.13 35.08 39.77
CA LEU A 208 35.27 35.03 38.59
C LEU A 208 36.04 35.50 37.34
N TYR A 209 36.81 36.59 37.46
CA TYR A 209 37.69 37.07 36.38
C TYR A 209 38.81 36.09 36.03
N LYS A 210 39.38 35.35 37.00
CA LYS A 210 40.35 34.27 36.70
C LYS A 210 39.70 33.12 35.93
N LEU A 211 38.51 32.67 36.32
CA LEU A 211 37.80 31.58 35.65
C LEU A 211 37.43 31.94 34.19
N ILE A 212 36.97 33.17 33.97
CA ILE A 212 36.69 33.72 32.63
C ILE A 212 37.99 33.81 31.81
N ARG A 213 39.11 34.21 32.42
CA ARG A 213 40.40 34.29 31.71
C ARG A 213 40.93 32.91 31.34
N GLN A 214 40.87 31.96 32.26
CA GLN A 214 41.35 30.59 32.05
C GLN A 214 40.57 29.87 30.95
N THR A 215 39.24 30.03 30.90
CA THR A 215 38.41 29.48 29.81
C THR A 215 38.69 30.15 28.45
N VAL A 216 39.01 31.45 28.43
CA VAL A 216 39.48 32.14 27.21
C VAL A 216 40.87 31.63 26.78
N GLU A 217 41.78 31.36 27.71
CA GLU A 217 43.12 30.83 27.43
C GLU A 217 43.11 29.37 26.95
N GLU A 218 42.19 28.53 27.45
CA GLU A 218 41.91 27.19 26.91
C GLU A 218 41.34 27.27 25.48
N THR A 219 40.41 28.21 25.24
CA THR A 219 39.85 28.46 23.89
C THR A 219 40.91 28.93 22.88
N GLN A 220 41.99 29.58 23.35
CA GLN A 220 43.13 29.96 22.49
C GLN A 220 44.18 28.86 22.36
N SER A 221 44.35 28.00 23.37
CA SER A 221 45.37 26.93 23.37
C SER A 221 45.02 25.74 22.48
N HIS A 222 43.72 25.50 22.21
CA HIS A 222 43.28 24.47 21.25
C HIS A 222 43.00 24.99 19.82
N GLY A 223 43.39 26.23 19.52
CA GLY A 223 43.25 26.85 18.19
C GLY A 223 44.31 26.41 17.17
N GLU A 224 44.36 25.13 16.79
CA GLU A 224 45.25 24.68 15.72
C GLU A 224 44.81 25.24 14.34
N LYS A 225 45.78 25.63 13.52
CA LYS A 225 45.59 26.55 12.40
C LYS A 225 45.00 25.89 11.14
N GLN A 226 43.68 25.78 11.06
CA GLN A 226 43.04 25.41 9.79
C GLN A 226 43.07 26.59 8.80
N ASN A 227 43.96 26.49 7.80
CA ASN A 227 44.25 27.56 6.85
C ASN A 227 43.21 27.62 5.72
N VAL A 228 42.22 28.53 5.84
CA VAL A 228 41.19 28.78 4.83
C VAL A 228 41.44 30.15 4.16
N PRO A 229 41.63 30.22 2.84
CA PRO A 229 41.92 31.49 2.15
C PRO A 229 40.68 32.39 2.03
N PRO A 230 40.84 33.73 1.98
CA PRO A 230 39.74 34.68 1.86
C PRO A 230 39.10 34.63 0.44
N PRO A 231 37.79 34.89 0.30
CA PRO A 231 37.05 34.54 -0.91
C PRO A 231 37.17 35.51 -2.10
N PHE A 232 37.78 36.69 -1.97
CA PHE A 232 37.84 37.70 -3.05
C PHE A 232 39.16 38.49 -3.09
N VAL A 233 39.58 38.85 -4.32
CA VAL A 233 40.78 39.63 -4.72
C VAL A 233 42.12 38.89 -4.48
N GLY A 234 42.97 38.60 -5.48
CA GLY A 234 42.86 38.70 -6.95
C GLY A 234 43.92 39.61 -7.59
N GLN A 235 44.83 39.05 -8.41
CA GLN A 235 45.79 39.81 -9.23
C GLN A 235 46.20 39.03 -10.50
N ASN A 236 46.60 39.75 -11.56
CA ASN A 236 46.79 39.26 -12.93
C ASN A 236 48.28 39.03 -13.30
N GLN A 237 48.51 38.75 -14.59
CA GLN A 237 49.79 38.70 -15.35
C GLN A 237 50.55 37.36 -15.32
N ASP A 238 51.21 36.89 -16.38
CA ASP A 238 51.21 37.12 -17.86
C ASP A 238 52.04 35.95 -18.47
N GLU A 239 51.94 35.46 -19.71
CA GLU A 239 51.12 35.66 -20.93
C GLU A 239 51.04 34.27 -21.64
N GLY A 240 50.28 34.08 -22.72
CA GLY A 240 50.57 32.98 -23.65
C GLY A 240 49.47 32.54 -24.63
N ILE A 241 49.21 33.33 -25.68
CA ILE A 241 48.66 32.89 -26.99
C ILE A 241 47.17 32.44 -27.04
N ASN A 242 46.44 33.03 -27.99
CA ASN A 242 45.03 32.75 -28.28
C ASN A 242 44.84 31.56 -29.26
N THR A 243 43.81 30.73 -29.05
CA THR A 243 43.04 30.15 -30.18
C THR A 243 41.59 29.87 -29.75
N MET A 244 40.60 30.46 -30.44
CA MET A 244 39.19 30.10 -30.25
C MET A 244 38.85 28.83 -31.04
N VAL A 245 38.12 27.88 -30.42
CA VAL A 245 37.44 26.79 -31.13
C VAL A 245 35.95 26.86 -30.86
N LYS A 246 35.15 27.02 -31.91
CA LYS A 246 33.68 27.01 -31.82
C LYS A 246 33.14 25.57 -31.77
N PRO A 247 32.15 25.25 -30.94
CA PRO A 247 31.23 24.14 -31.21
C PRO A 247 30.49 24.38 -32.54
N LYS A 248 30.25 23.33 -33.32
CA LYS A 248 29.49 23.40 -34.58
C LYS A 248 27.99 23.29 -34.33
N THR A 249 27.21 24.00 -35.14
CA THR A 249 25.81 23.68 -35.44
C THR A 249 25.73 22.86 -36.72
N SER A 250 24.83 21.87 -36.76
CA SER A 250 24.18 21.30 -37.96
C SER A 250 22.97 20.52 -37.42
N GLU A 251 21.76 21.09 -37.43
CA GLU A 251 20.72 21.01 -38.49
C GLU A 251 19.77 19.81 -38.25
N GLN A 252 18.47 20.04 -37.98
CA GLN A 252 17.35 20.29 -38.92
C GLN A 252 16.99 19.02 -39.74
N GLN A 253 15.72 18.68 -40.04
CA GLN A 253 14.45 19.43 -40.18
C GLN A 253 13.31 18.71 -39.38
N ALA A 254 12.21 19.29 -38.86
CA ALA A 254 11.18 20.21 -39.40
C ALA A 254 10.27 19.54 -40.47
N PHE A 255 8.94 19.78 -40.62
CA PHE A 255 7.97 20.77 -40.06
C PHE A 255 6.53 20.21 -40.27
N ASN A 256 5.48 20.46 -39.47
CA ASN A 256 4.47 21.56 -39.47
C ASN A 256 3.48 21.22 -38.31
N GLN A 257 3.03 22.10 -37.40
CA GLN A 257 2.01 23.17 -37.51
C GLN A 257 0.60 22.73 -37.95
N GLU A 258 -0.50 23.07 -37.26
CA GLU A 258 -0.68 23.60 -35.87
C GLU A 258 -2.12 23.24 -35.36
N SER A 259 -2.90 23.91 -34.49
CA SER A 259 -2.92 25.28 -33.92
C SER A 259 -3.67 25.37 -32.56
N THR A 260 -3.62 26.56 -31.92
CA THR A 260 -4.59 27.11 -30.94
C THR A 260 -5.05 26.26 -29.73
N SER A 261 -4.42 26.49 -28.58
CA SER A 261 -5.07 27.24 -27.49
C SER A 261 -4.07 27.64 -26.38
N LYS A 262 -4.20 28.86 -25.86
CA LYS A 262 -3.69 29.26 -24.55
C LYS A 262 -4.90 29.68 -23.72
N ASP A 263 -5.12 29.06 -22.57
CA ASP A 263 -5.01 29.81 -21.30
C ASP A 263 -5.07 28.91 -20.05
N SER A 264 -4.65 29.48 -18.92
CA SER A 264 -4.86 29.01 -17.54
C SER A 264 -4.51 27.54 -17.19
N LEU A 265 -3.43 27.35 -16.40
CA LEU A 265 -3.41 26.51 -15.17
C LEU A 265 -1.99 26.43 -14.55
N LYS A 266 -1.49 27.57 -14.04
CA LYS A 266 -0.51 27.58 -12.94
C LYS A 266 -1.12 28.41 -11.81
N PRO A 267 -1.33 27.86 -10.60
CA PRO A 267 -1.80 28.66 -9.47
C PRO A 267 -0.73 29.71 -9.10
N PRO A 268 -1.13 30.94 -8.73
CA PRO A 268 -0.20 31.96 -8.27
C PRO A 268 0.40 31.58 -6.91
N ASP A 269 1.69 31.87 -6.74
CA ASP A 269 2.53 31.30 -5.66
C ASP A 269 2.21 31.82 -4.24
N ASP A 270 1.18 32.65 -4.08
CA ASP A 270 0.66 33.22 -2.82
C ASP A 270 -0.62 32.52 -2.29
N ALA A 271 -1.15 31.51 -2.98
CA ALA A 271 -2.44 30.89 -2.65
C ALA A 271 -2.53 30.33 -1.20
N TRP A 272 -1.41 29.94 -0.62
CA TRP A 272 -1.29 29.38 0.74
C TRP A 272 -1.48 30.41 1.87
N LYS A 273 -1.34 31.72 1.60
CA LYS A 273 -1.39 32.79 2.62
C LYS A 273 -2.80 33.12 3.15
N LYS A 274 -3.82 32.31 2.83
CA LYS A 274 -5.24 32.59 3.11
C LYS A 274 -5.88 31.70 4.18
N TRP A 275 -5.12 30.86 4.88
CA TRP A 275 -5.66 29.92 5.87
C TRP A 275 -5.55 30.40 7.34
N ASP A 276 -4.57 31.22 7.69
CA ASP A 276 -4.35 31.70 9.07
C ASP A 276 -5.14 33.00 9.38
N GLY A 277 -6.46 33.01 9.15
CA GLY A 277 -7.24 34.25 9.07
C GLY A 277 -8.71 34.22 9.48
N GLY A 278 -8.99 33.91 10.76
CA GLY A 278 -10.18 34.38 11.49
C GLY A 278 -11.54 33.79 11.12
#